data_AF-A0A7W1YKI6-F1
#
_entry.id   AF-A0A7W1YKI6-F1
#
_cell.length_a   1.000
_cell.length_b   1.000
_cell.length_c   1.000
_cell.angle_alpha   90.00
_cell.angle_beta   90.00
_cell.angle_gamma   90.00
#
_symmetry.space_group_name_H-M   'P 1'
#
loop_
_entity.id
_entity.type
_entity.pdbx_description
1 polymer ?
#
loop_
_entity_poly.entity_id
_entity_poly.type
_entity_poly.pdbx_seq_one_letter_code
_entity_poly.pdbx_strand_id
1 'polypeptide(L)'
;MSEADDGVLLIVVEDSFHVAERGVIPVPPIPLAMCEKYAIAQGREVRLILPDGTEQRTFIAGVEFFSRGVGRTILLPLPFGQVPKGTRILLIT
;
A
#
# COMPACT_ATOMS: atom_id res chain seq x y z
N MET A 1 -19.23 -19.08 -2.94
CA MET A 1 -18.02 -18.59 -2.27
C MET A 1 -17.21 -17.91 -3.36
N SER A 2 -17.32 -16.60 -3.50
CA SER A 2 -16.79 -15.86 -4.66
C SER A 2 -15.28 -15.69 -4.57
N GLU A 3 -14.62 -15.86 -5.71
CA GLU A 3 -13.23 -15.53 -5.98
C GLU A 3 -12.92 -14.12 -5.46
N ALA A 4 -12.13 -14.01 -4.39
CA ALA A 4 -11.71 -12.74 -3.83
C ALA A 4 -10.18 -12.75 -3.68
N ASP A 5 -9.46 -12.94 -4.79
CA ASP A 5 -8.00 -13.05 -4.77
C ASP A 5 -7.29 -12.34 -5.95
N ASP A 6 -7.88 -11.28 -6.51
CA ASP A 6 -7.23 -10.52 -7.61
C ASP A 6 -6.26 -9.44 -7.12
N GLY A 7 -5.47 -9.72 -6.08
CA GLY A 7 -4.46 -8.76 -5.63
C GLY A 7 -3.41 -9.33 -4.71
N VAL A 8 -2.17 -8.87 -4.88
CA VAL A 8 -1.03 -9.30 -4.06
C VAL A 8 -1.00 -8.46 -2.80
N LEU A 9 -1.19 -9.08 -1.64
CA LEU A 9 -1.06 -8.40 -0.35
C LEU A 9 0.37 -7.87 -0.19
N LEU A 10 0.50 -6.56 -0.04
CA LEU A 10 1.78 -5.89 0.19
C LEU A 10 2.03 -5.69 1.69
N ILE A 11 1.02 -5.22 2.43
CA ILE A 11 1.13 -4.94 3.87
C ILE A 11 -0.22 -4.98 4.58
N VAL A 12 -0.19 -5.23 5.88
CA VAL A 12 -1.28 -4.97 6.82
C VAL A 12 -0.85 -3.84 7.76
N VAL A 13 -1.68 -2.81 7.91
CA VAL A 13 -1.40 -1.66 8.78
C VAL A 13 -1.45 -2.09 10.25
N GLU A 14 -0.31 -2.04 10.94
CA GLU A 14 -0.18 -2.52 12.33
C GLU A 14 -0.54 -1.47 13.39
N ASP A 15 -0.48 -0.18 13.03
CA ASP A 15 -0.85 0.95 13.88
C ASP A 15 -1.60 2.02 13.07
N SER A 16 -2.53 2.73 13.71
CA SER A 16 -3.35 3.74 13.03
C SER A 16 -2.59 5.05 12.85
N PHE A 17 -2.75 5.70 11.70
CA PHE A 17 -2.14 7.02 11.45
C PHE A 17 -3.16 7.98 10.83
N HIS A 18 -2.94 9.28 11.06
CA HIS A 18 -3.78 10.36 10.56
C HIS A 18 -3.07 11.13 9.44
N VAL A 19 -3.80 11.40 8.35
CA VAL A 19 -3.34 12.24 7.25
C VAL A 19 -4.09 13.57 7.30
N ALA A 20 -3.37 14.66 7.61
CA ALA A 20 -3.97 15.94 8.00
C ALA A 20 -4.64 16.75 6.87
N GLU A 21 -4.27 16.57 5.58
CA GLU A 21 -4.86 17.36 4.47
C GLU A 21 -4.92 16.58 3.15
N ARG A 22 -3.78 16.37 2.51
CA ARG A 22 -3.53 15.36 1.47
C ARG A 22 -2.07 14.97 1.63
N GLY A 23 -1.83 13.74 2.03
CA GLY A 23 -0.49 13.27 2.35
C GLY A 23 -0.12 12.07 1.51
N VAL A 24 1.17 11.94 1.27
CA VAL A 24 1.77 10.65 0.92
C VAL A 24 2.19 9.98 2.21
N ILE A 25 1.82 8.71 2.37
CA ILE A 25 2.33 7.89 3.46
C ILE A 25 3.47 7.03 2.94
N PRO A 26 4.57 6.91 3.69
CA PRO A 26 5.57 5.89 3.41
C PRO A 26 5.03 4.53 3.91
N VAL A 27 4.88 3.59 2.99
CA VAL A 27 4.64 2.20 3.35
C VAL A 27 5.97 1.54 3.69
N PRO A 28 6.07 0.77 4.79
CA PRO A 28 7.25 0.01 5.15
C PRO A 28 7.90 -0.73 3.96
N PRO A 29 9.23 -0.93 3.99
CA PRO A 29 9.95 -1.49 2.86
C PRO A 29 9.39 -2.83 2.40
N ILE A 30 9.03 -2.91 1.13
CA ILE A 30 8.62 -4.16 0.47
C ILE A 30 9.90 -4.87 -0.01
N PRO A 31 10.07 -6.18 0.26
CA PRO A 31 11.26 -6.91 -0.15
C PRO A 31 11.56 -6.78 -1.66
N LEU A 32 12.82 -6.59 -2.03
CA LEU A 32 13.23 -6.37 -3.43
C LEU A 32 12.73 -7.47 -4.38
N ALA A 33 12.80 -8.73 -3.96
CA ALA A 33 12.31 -9.86 -4.74
C ALA A 33 10.80 -9.77 -5.05
N MET A 34 9.99 -9.22 -4.13
CA MET A 34 8.57 -8.95 -4.38
C MET A 34 8.40 -7.76 -5.32
N CYS A 35 9.19 -6.69 -5.14
CA CYS A 35 9.15 -5.55 -6.05
C CYS A 35 9.43 -5.96 -7.50
N GLU A 36 10.43 -6.80 -7.72
CA GLU A 36 10.79 -7.33 -9.05
C GLU A 36 9.71 -8.27 -9.59
N LYS A 37 9.30 -9.26 -8.78
CA LYS A 37 8.29 -10.26 -9.18
C LYS A 37 6.96 -9.63 -9.60
N TYR A 38 6.54 -8.57 -8.91
CA TYR A 38 5.24 -7.93 -9.12
C TYR A 38 5.34 -6.56 -9.81
N ALA A 39 6.51 -6.21 -10.35
CA ALA A 39 6.76 -4.94 -11.03
C ALA A 39 6.25 -3.71 -10.25
N ILE A 40 6.56 -3.65 -8.95
CA ILE A 40 6.16 -2.54 -8.07
C ILE A 40 6.88 -1.27 -8.53
N ALA A 41 6.10 -0.33 -9.09
CA ALA A 41 6.58 0.91 -9.68
C ALA A 41 5.57 2.04 -9.46
N GLN A 42 6.03 3.28 -9.60
CA GLN A 42 5.17 4.46 -9.60
C GLN A 42 4.08 4.32 -10.68
N GLY A 43 2.86 4.74 -10.35
CA GLY A 43 1.68 4.66 -11.22
C GLY A 43 0.91 3.34 -11.13
N ARG A 44 1.44 2.29 -10.49
CA ARG A 44 0.69 1.06 -10.24
C ARG A 44 -0.49 1.34 -9.31
N GLU A 45 -1.65 0.78 -9.64
CA GLU A 45 -2.82 0.85 -8.77
C GLU A 45 -2.70 -0.08 -7.57
N VAL A 46 -3.17 0.40 -6.43
CA VAL A 46 -3.30 -0.37 -5.21
C VAL A 46 -4.72 -0.25 -4.67
N ARG A 47 -5.16 -1.33 -4.03
CA ARG A 47 -6.44 -1.42 -3.33
C ARG A 47 -6.17 -1.45 -1.84
N LEU A 48 -6.88 -0.61 -1.09
CA LEU A 48 -6.94 -0.62 0.35
C LEU A 48 -8.27 -1.26 0.77
N ILE A 49 -8.22 -2.25 1.64
CA ILE A 49 -9.39 -2.87 2.25
C ILE A 49 -9.36 -2.53 3.73
N LEU A 50 -10.28 -1.68 4.17
CA LEU A 50 -10.43 -1.26 5.57
C LEU A 50 -11.00 -2.42 6.42
N PRO A 51 -10.83 -2.38 7.76
CA PRO A 51 -11.34 -3.43 8.66
C PRO A 51 -12.87 -3.62 8.63
N ASP A 52 -13.61 -2.58 8.27
CA ASP A 52 -15.06 -2.61 8.10
C ASP A 52 -15.50 -3.22 6.74
N GLY A 53 -14.53 -3.59 5.90
CA GLY A 53 -14.75 -4.11 4.55
C GLY A 53 -14.83 -3.05 3.47
N THR A 54 -14.75 -1.75 3.80
CA THR A 54 -14.73 -0.67 2.81
C THR A 54 -13.49 -0.77 1.92
N GLU A 55 -13.68 -0.69 0.61
CA GLU A 55 -12.57 -0.67 -0.35
C GLU A 55 -12.29 0.74 -0.86
N GLN A 56 -11.01 1.08 -0.95
CA GLN A 56 -10.52 2.31 -1.59
C GLN A 56 -9.45 1.97 -2.62
N ARG A 57 -9.36 2.76 -3.69
CA ARG A 57 -8.32 2.64 -4.70
C ARG A 57 -7.44 3.87 -4.71
N THR A 58 -6.15 3.66 -4.91
CA THR A 58 -5.16 4.72 -5.13
C THR A 58 -4.04 4.18 -6.02
N PHE A 59 -2.96 4.93 -6.17
CA PHE A 59 -1.80 4.56 -6.97
C PHE A 59 -0.50 4.77 -6.20
N ILE A 60 0.58 4.11 -6.61
CA ILE A 60 1.91 4.36 -6.06
C ILE A 60 2.41 5.71 -6.59
N ALA A 61 2.55 6.71 -5.72
CA ALA A 61 3.03 8.05 -6.08
C ALA A 61 4.55 8.12 -6.24
N GLY A 62 5.28 7.22 -5.58
CA GLY A 62 6.73 7.17 -5.63
C GLY A 62 7.27 5.87 -5.05
N VAL A 63 8.51 5.52 -5.43
CA VAL A 63 9.22 4.36 -4.90
C VAL A 63 10.59 4.83 -4.46
N GLU A 64 10.83 4.78 -3.15
CA GLU A 64 12.01 5.35 -2.51
C GLU A 64 12.96 4.27 -1.99
N PHE A 65 14.26 4.59 -2.05
CA PHE A 65 15.36 3.77 -1.55
C PHE A 65 15.81 4.26 -0.16
N PHE A 66 14.90 4.43 0.79
CA PHE A 66 15.27 4.81 2.14
C PHE A 66 16.00 3.69 2.90
N SER A 67 15.72 2.43 2.54
CA SER A 67 16.35 1.28 3.18
C SER A 67 17.59 0.85 2.39
N ARG A 68 18.73 0.72 3.07
CA ARG A 68 20.00 0.25 2.49
C ARG A 68 19.88 -1.23 2.08
N GLY A 69 19.27 -1.50 0.93
CA GLY A 69 19.33 -2.78 0.21
C GLY A 69 18.34 -3.87 0.64
N VAL A 70 17.44 -3.63 1.60
CA VAL A 70 16.52 -4.68 2.10
C VAL A 70 15.17 -4.64 1.37
N GLY A 71 14.75 -3.48 0.89
CA GLY A 71 13.47 -3.31 0.19
C GLY A 71 13.26 -1.91 -0.37
N ARG A 72 12.09 -1.69 -0.99
CA ARG A 72 11.65 -0.38 -1.45
C ARG A 72 10.48 0.12 -0.63
N THR A 73 10.58 1.35 -0.14
CA THR A 73 9.44 2.07 0.44
C THR A 73 8.60 2.60 -0.71
N ILE A 74 7.29 2.40 -0.65
CA ILE A 74 6.37 3.02 -1.61
C ILE A 74 5.64 4.18 -0.95
N LEU A 75 5.36 5.22 -1.72
CA LEU A 75 4.57 6.36 -1.28
C LEU A 75 3.15 6.20 -1.79
N LEU A 76 2.18 6.18 -0.88
CA LEU A 76 0.76 6.11 -1.24
C LEU A 76 0.08 7.44 -0.94
N PRO A 77 -0.51 8.10 -1.95
CA PRO A 77 -1.38 9.23 -1.72
C PRO A 77 -2.69 8.71 -1.15
N LEU A 78 -3.10 9.24 0.00
CA LEU A 78 -4.37 8.90 0.61
C LEU A 78 -5.25 10.14 0.71
N PRO A 79 -6.57 10.01 0.52
CA PRO A 79 -7.50 11.07 0.85
C PRO A 79 -7.35 11.41 2.34
N PHE A 80 -7.66 12.66 2.70
CA PHE A 80 -7.76 13.09 4.09
C PHE A 80 -8.50 12.05 4.94
N GLY A 81 -7.92 11.67 6.08
CA GLY A 81 -8.54 10.68 6.96
C GLY A 81 -7.56 9.86 7.78
N GLN A 82 -8.13 9.05 8.66
CA GLN A 82 -7.42 8.05 9.43
C GLN A 82 -7.34 6.75 8.62
N VAL A 83 -6.17 6.13 8.55
CA VAL A 83 -6.06 4.74 8.13
C VAL A 83 -6.07 3.87 9.37
N PRO A 84 -7.12 3.07 9.59
CA PRO A 84 -7.23 2.25 10.78
C PRO A 84 -6.26 1.07 10.72
N LYS A 85 -5.84 0.63 11.91
CA LYS A 85 -5.15 -0.66 12.09
C LYS A 85 -5.96 -1.79 11.47
N GLY A 86 -5.28 -2.73 10.81
CA GLY A 86 -5.89 -3.86 10.11
C GLY A 86 -6.23 -3.58 8.65
N THR A 87 -6.04 -2.36 8.15
CA THR A 87 -6.19 -2.05 6.72
C THR A 87 -5.21 -2.88 5.91
N ARG A 88 -5.69 -3.58 4.88
CA ARG A 88 -4.88 -4.39 3.96
C ARG A 88 -4.60 -3.59 2.70
N ILE A 89 -3.34 -3.52 2.28
CA ILE A 89 -2.93 -2.86 1.03
C ILE A 89 -2.50 -3.91 0.03
N LEU A 90 -3.15 -3.94 -1.12
CA LEU A 90 -2.95 -4.95 -2.16
C LEU A 90 -2.55 -4.27 -3.47
N LEU A 91 -1.60 -4.84 -4.18
CA LEU A 91 -1.35 -4.51 -5.58
C LEU A 91 -2.46 -5.15 -6.42
N ILE A 92 -3.11 -4.36 -7.27
CA ILE A 92 -4.08 -4.90 -8.25
C ILE A 92 -3.29 -5.59 -9.36
N THR A 93 -3.62 -6.84 -9.67
CA THR A 93 -2.97 -7.67 -10.69
C THR A 93 -3.65 -7.54 -12.05
#